data_AF-A0A512PMB3-F1
#
_entry.id   AF-A0A512PMB3-F1
#
_cell.length_a   1.000
_cell.length_b   1.000
_cell.length_c   1.000
_cell.angle_alpha   90.00
_cell.angle_beta   90.00
_cell.angle_gamma   90.00
#
_symmetry.space_group_name_H-M   'P 1'
#
loop_
_entity.id
_entity.type
_entity.pdbx_description
1 polymer ?
#
loop_
_entity_poly.entity_id
_entity_poly.type
_entity_poly.pdbx_seq_one_letter_code
_entity_poly.pdbx_strand_id
1 'polypeptide(L)' 'MKFARFLKSVAAEMKVVTWPTAKENRRDTSTVLGTSIIMAIFLGAVDWIVQWALTFLA' A
#
# COMPACT_ATOMS: atom_id res chain seq x y z
N MET A 1 22.97 -29.95 -2.53
CA MET A 1 21.96 -29.75 -3.60
C MET A 1 20.51 -29.65 -3.10
N LYS A 2 20.24 -29.41 -1.80
CA LYS A 2 18.87 -29.33 -1.25
C LYS A 2 18.17 -27.99 -1.55
N PHE A 3 18.93 -26.90 -1.62
CA PHE A 3 18.42 -25.54 -1.81
C PHE A 3 17.81 -25.30 -3.21
N ALA A 4 18.45 -25.80 -4.26
CA ALA A 4 17.90 -25.75 -5.62
C ALA A 4 16.59 -26.55 -5.75
N ARG A 5 16.47 -27.67 -5.02
CA ARG A 5 15.24 -28.47 -4.95
C ARG A 5 14.12 -27.74 -4.21
N PHE A 6 14.48 -27.00 -3.15
CA PHE A 6 13.56 -26.16 -2.37
C PHE A 6 13.01 -24.98 -3.18
N LEU A 7 13.86 -24.26 -3.93
CA LEU A 7 13.37 -23.21 -4.84
C LEU A 7 12.45 -23.78 -5.92
N LYS A 8 12.73 -24.99 -6.40
CA LYS A 8 11.89 -25.67 -7.39
C LYS A 8 10.53 -26.09 -6.81
N SER A 9 10.46 -26.50 -5.55
CA SER A 9 9.18 -26.80 -4.88
C SER A 9 8.37 -25.53 -4.60
N VAL A 10 9.02 -24.46 -4.14
CA VAL A 10 8.37 -23.15 -3.93
C VAL A 10 7.80 -22.61 -5.24
N ALA A 11 8.57 -22.65 -6.33
CA ALA A 11 8.09 -22.20 -7.65
C ALA A 11 6.93 -23.06 -8.19
N ALA A 12 6.84 -24.34 -7.79
CA ALA A 12 5.72 -25.20 -8.15
C ALA A 12 4.45 -24.84 -7.35
N GLU A 13 4.56 -24.60 -6.05
CA GLU A 13 3.45 -24.15 -5.21
C GLU A 13 2.94 -22.75 -5.62
N MET A 14 3.84 -21.82 -5.93
CA MET A 14 3.47 -20.49 -6.41
C MET A 14 2.70 -20.51 -7.74
N LYS A 15 2.78 -21.58 -8.53
CA LYS A 15 1.95 -21.75 -9.75
C LYS A 15 0.55 -22.28 -9.46
N VAL A 16 0.35 -22.96 -8.33
CA VAL A 16 -0.96 -23.47 -7.90
C VAL A 16 -1.75 -22.37 -7.17
N VAL A 17 -1.04 -21.41 -6.56
CA VAL A 17 -1.66 -20.22 -5.97
C VAL A 17 -2.37 -19.40 -7.05
N THR A 18 -3.65 -19.09 -6.83
CA THR A 18 -4.45 -18.24 -7.69
C THR A 18 -3.98 -16.79 -7.58
N TRP A 19 -3.21 -16.33 -8.56
CA TRP A 19 -2.79 -14.94 -8.63
C TRP A 19 -3.94 -14.03 -9.06
N PRO A 20 -4.06 -12.85 -8.45
CA PRO A 20 -5.04 -11.86 -8.87
C PRO A 20 -4.80 -11.49 -10.34
N THR A 21 -5.89 -11.30 -11.06
CA THR A 21 -5.81 -10.89 -12.47
C THR A 21 -5.30 -9.44 -12.56
N ALA A 22 -4.67 -9.07 -13.69
CA ALA A 22 -4.14 -7.71 -13.88
C ALA A 22 -5.20 -6.60 -13.71
N LYS A 23 -6.48 -6.92 -13.93
CA LYS A 23 -7.62 -6.01 -13.73
C LYS A 23 -7.94 -5.80 -12.26
N GLU A 24 -7.89 -6.86 -11.46
CA GLU A 24 -8.12 -6.84 -10.01
C GLU A 24 -7.01 -6.05 -9.30
N ASN A 25 -5.76 -6.33 -9.66
CA ASN A 25 -4.61 -5.63 -9.07
C ASN A 25 -4.65 -4.10 -9.32
N ARG A 26 -5.13 -3.67 -10.51
CA ARG A 26 -5.34 -2.24 -10.81
C ARG A 26 -6.47 -1.63 -9.98
N ARG A 27 -7.56 -2.37 -9.76
CA ARG A 27 -8.68 -1.88 -8.95
C ARG A 27 -8.26 -1.71 -7.50
N ASP A 28 -7.61 -2.71 -6.93
CA ASP A 28 -7.19 -2.66 -5.52
C ASP A 28 -6.13 -1.58 -5.29
N THR A 29 -5.18 -1.43 -6.21
CA THR A 29 -4.19 -0.34 -6.17
C THR A 29 -4.87 1.03 -6.26
N SER A 30 -5.89 1.18 -7.10
CA SER A 30 -6.62 2.44 -7.23
C SER A 30 -7.41 2.79 -5.96
N THR A 31 -7.98 1.80 -5.28
CA THR A 31 -8.66 1.98 -3.99
C THR A 31 -7.68 2.45 -2.92
N VAL A 32 -6.53 1.79 -2.79
CA VAL A 32 -5.50 2.17 -1.83
C VAL A 32 -4.99 3.58 -2.12
N LEU A 33 -4.69 3.89 -3.38
CA LEU A 33 -4.23 5.21 -3.79
C LEU A 33 -5.26 6.31 -3.44
N GLY A 34 -6.54 6.05 -3.70
CA GLY A 34 -7.62 6.96 -3.32
C GLY A 34 -7.67 7.22 -1.82
N THR A 35 -7.60 6.17 -1.00
CA THR A 35 -7.61 6.31 0.47
C THR A 35 -6.38 7.04 1.00
N SER A 36 -5.20 6.79 0.42
CA SER A 36 -3.96 7.46 0.80
C SER A 36 -3.98 8.95 0.49
N ILE A 37 -4.54 9.36 -0.66
CA ILE A 37 -4.66 10.78 -1.03
C ILE A 37 -5.61 11.50 -0.08
N ILE A 38 -6.75 10.88 0.27
CA ILE A 38 -7.70 11.47 1.23
C ILE A 38 -7.03 11.67 2.60
N MET A 39 -6.28 10.65 3.07
CA MET A 39 -5.54 10.74 4.32
C MET A 39 -4.47 11.85 4.27
N ALA A 40 -3.73 11.96 3.16
CA ALA A 40 -2.69 12.97 3.00
C ALA A 40 -3.25 14.40 3.06
N ILE A 41 -4.40 14.63 2.41
CA ILE A 41 -5.09 15.94 2.47
C ILE A 41 -5.57 16.24 3.88
N PHE A 42 -6.18 15.25 4.56
CA PHE A 42 -6.66 15.42 5.93
C PHE A 42 -5.53 15.79 6.89
N LEU A 43 -4.44 15.02 6.88
CA LEU A 43 -3.28 15.29 7.73
C LEU A 43 -2.67 16.66 7.42
N GLY A 44 -2.43 16.97 6.13
CA GLY A 44 -1.86 18.27 5.74
C GLY A 44 -2.73 19.47 6.15
N ALA A 45 -4.06 19.34 6.09
CA ALA A 45 -4.97 20.39 6.56
C ALA A 45 -4.90 20.55 8.08
N VAL A 46 -4.87 19.44 8.83
CA VAL A 46 -4.72 19.46 10.29
C VAL A 46 -3.39 20.07 10.70
N ASP A 47 -2.29 19.70 10.05
CA ASP A 47 -0.96 20.26 10.30
C ASP A 47 -0.93 21.78 10.13
N TRP A 48 -1.57 22.31 9.07
CA TRP A 48 -1.68 23.76 8.87
C TRP A 48 -2.52 24.45 9.94
N ILE A 49 -3.65 23.87 10.34
CA ILE A 49 -4.50 24.41 11.41
C ILE A 49 -3.73 24.45 12.73
N VAL A 50 -3.02 23.37 13.07
CA VAL A 50 -2.24 23.26 14.29
C VAL A 50 -1.07 24.25 14.27
N GLN A 51 -0.36 24.39 13.16
CA GLN A 51 0.71 25.39 13.02
C GLN A 51 0.17 26.81 13.23
N TRP A 52 -0.98 27.13 12.61
CA TRP A 52 -1.60 28.44 12.76
C TRP A 52 -2.03 28.72 14.21
N ALA A 53 -2.61 27.73 14.89
CA ALA A 53 -2.98 27.83 16.31
C ALA A 53 -1.77 28.01 17.22
N LEU A 54 -0.67 27.29 16.96
CA LEU A 54 0.58 27.44 17.71
C LEU A 54 1.19 28.84 17.51
N THR A 55 1.19 29.37 16.29
CA THR A 55 1.69 30.74 16.03
C THR A 55 0.81 31.84 16.61
N PHE A 56 -0.46 31.56 16.90
CA PHE A 56 -1.35 32.52 17.56
C PHE A 56 -1.16 32.54 19.09
N LEU A 57 -0.72 31.41 19.66
CA LEU A 57 -0.47 31.24 21.09
C LEU A 57 0.97 31.61 21.52
N ALA A 58 1.92 31.57 20.59
CA ALA A 58 3.32 31.98 20.78
C ALA A 58 3.52 33.48 20.53
#